data_AF-A0A960KFU5-F1
#
_entry.id   AF-A0A960KFU5-F1
#
_cell.length_a   1.000
_cell.length_b   1.000
_cell.length_c   1.000
_cell.angle_alpha   90.00
_cell.angle_beta   90.00
_cell.angle_gamma   90.00
#
_symmetry.space_group_name_H-M   'P 1'
#
loop_
_entity.id
_entity.type
_entity.pdbx_description
1 polymer ?
#
loop_
_entity_poly.entity_id
_entity_poly.type
_entity_poly.pdbx_seq_one_letter_code
_entity_poly.pdbx_strand_id
1 'polypeptide(L)'
;MESLQKFPTPRGVVNGQINAQQMGPGSSIVRFSGIIDTILVSASTPIDSGQTETRFHFYVKNLGDAATNSTVGDAFAAEVDRQFVEDIPVWEHKAHLVRPALADNDGPFMKFRKWYSQFYVEEAHGERTVFPPPYWPDKMDDTPAKATASAKYTGNAKADA
;
A
#
# COMPACT_ATOMS: atom_id res chain seq x y z
N MET A 1 -11.11 -6.61 -0.13
CA MET A 1 -11.26 -6.05 1.23
C MET A 1 -12.43 -5.10 1.20
N GLU A 2 -13.31 -5.16 2.19
CA GLU A 2 -14.39 -4.18 2.36
C GLU A 2 -14.20 -3.48 3.69
N SER A 3 -14.30 -2.15 3.69
CA SER A 3 -14.23 -1.32 4.88
C SER A 3 -15.41 -0.35 4.89
N LEU A 4 -16.04 -0.19 6.05
CA LEU A 4 -17.07 0.80 6.29
C LEU A 4 -16.50 1.86 7.24
N GLN A 5 -16.55 3.11 6.83
CA GLN A 5 -16.02 4.23 7.59
C GLN A 5 -17.07 5.33 7.70
N LYS A 6 -17.14 6.00 8.86
CA LYS A 6 -18.03 7.14 9.08
C LYS A 6 -17.25 8.43 8.88
N PHE A 7 -17.71 9.28 7.98
CA PHE A 7 -17.10 10.57 7.69
C PHE A 7 -17.96 11.71 8.23
N PRO A 8 -17.47 12.51 9.19
CA PRO A 8 -18.13 13.74 9.58
C PRO A 8 -17.99 14.76 8.45
N THR A 9 -19.11 15.21 7.87
CA THR A 9 -19.13 16.26 6.86
C THR A 9 -19.95 17.46 7.35
N PRO A 10 -19.81 18.66 6.75
CA PRO A 10 -20.66 19.80 7.08
C PRO A 10 -22.18 19.52 6.93
N ARG A 11 -22.55 18.50 6.14
CA ARG A 11 -23.95 18.10 5.89
C ARG A 11 -24.41 16.94 6.78
N GLY A 12 -23.61 16.57 7.78
CA GLY A 12 -23.87 15.44 8.67
C GLY A 12 -22.90 14.28 8.46
N VAL A 13 -23.12 13.19 9.20
CA VAL A 13 -22.28 12.00 9.11
C VAL A 13 -22.68 11.19 7.88
N VAL A 14 -21.74 10.97 6.97
CA VAL A 14 -21.91 10.13 5.78
C VAL A 14 -21.21 8.80 6.02
N ASN A 15 -21.92 7.69 5.77
CA ASN A 15 -21.28 6.38 5.73
C ASN A 15 -20.54 6.26 4.40
N GLY A 16 -19.23 6.13 4.45
CA GLY A 16 -18.43 5.78 3.29
C GLY A 16 -17.99 4.32 3.31
N GLN A 17 -17.71 3.81 2.13
CA GLN A 17 -17.24 2.43 1.94
C GLN A 17 -16.02 2.44 1.04
N ILE A 18 -15.05 1.59 1.38
CA ILE A 18 -13.90 1.30 0.52
C ILE A 18 -13.95 -0.19 0.18
N ASN A 19 -14.10 -0.49 -1.10
CA ASN A 19 -14.02 -1.85 -1.62
C ASN A 19 -12.78 -1.96 -2.52
N ALA A 20 -11.79 -2.74 -2.07
CA ALA A 20 -10.57 -2.99 -2.81
C ALA A 20 -10.55 -4.43 -3.33
N GLN A 21 -10.34 -4.57 -4.63
CA GLN A 21 -10.23 -5.85 -5.34
C GLN A 21 -8.88 -5.90 -6.06
N GLN A 22 -8.15 -7.00 -5.85
CA GLN A 22 -6.95 -7.31 -6.59
C GLN A 22 -7.29 -8.36 -7.65
N MET A 23 -6.92 -8.09 -8.89
CA MET A 23 -7.17 -8.92 -10.07
C MET A 23 -5.82 -9.39 -10.62
N GLY A 24 -5.41 -10.59 -10.23
CA GLY A 24 -4.10 -11.11 -10.60
C GLY A 24 -2.94 -10.31 -10.01
N PRO A 25 -1.73 -10.43 -10.59
CA PRO A 25 -0.53 -9.81 -10.02
C PRO A 25 -0.44 -8.30 -10.27
N GLY A 26 -0.97 -7.82 -11.39
CA GLY A 26 -0.70 -6.45 -11.86
C GLY A 26 -1.87 -5.47 -11.76
N SER A 27 -3.10 -5.90 -11.50
CA SER A 27 -4.26 -5.01 -11.62
C SER A 27 -5.09 -4.96 -10.35
N SER A 28 -5.55 -3.76 -9.99
CA SER A 28 -6.43 -3.56 -8.84
C SER A 28 -7.50 -2.52 -9.14
N ILE A 29 -8.64 -2.66 -8.47
CA ILE A 29 -9.73 -1.69 -8.51
C ILE A 29 -10.11 -1.37 -7.07
N VAL A 30 -10.05 -0.10 -6.70
CA VAL A 30 -10.54 0.41 -5.43
C VAL A 30 -11.73 1.32 -5.70
N ARG A 31 -12.87 1.00 -5.08
CA ARG A 31 -14.11 1.77 -5.17
C ARG A 31 -14.34 2.47 -3.84
N PHE A 32 -14.45 3.78 -3.89
CA PHE A 32 -14.84 4.64 -2.78
C PHE A 32 -16.29 5.06 -3.00
N SER A 33 -17.12 4.95 -1.96
CA SER A 33 -18.47 5.53 -1.94
C SER A 33 -18.68 6.34 -0.67
N GLY A 34 -19.67 7.24 -0.70
CA GLY A 34 -20.03 8.08 0.44
C GLY A 34 -19.99 9.56 0.08
N ILE A 35 -18.88 10.24 0.35
CA ILE A 35 -18.75 11.69 0.10
C ILE A 35 -18.75 11.97 -1.41
N ILE A 36 -17.83 11.33 -2.13
CA ILE A 36 -17.70 11.40 -3.59
C ILE A 36 -17.43 9.98 -4.09
N ASP A 37 -18.36 9.46 -4.90
CA ASP A 37 -18.21 8.13 -5.50
C ASP A 37 -17.06 8.14 -6.49
N THR A 38 -16.09 7.25 -6.27
CA THR A 38 -14.83 7.30 -6.98
C THR A 38 -14.25 5.92 -7.23
N ILE A 39 -13.56 5.76 -8.36
CA ILE A 39 -12.88 4.52 -8.72
C ILE A 39 -11.40 4.84 -8.98
N LEU A 40 -10.53 4.12 -8.31
CA LEU A 40 -9.12 4.04 -8.63
C LEU A 40 -8.83 2.70 -9.29
N VAL A 41 -8.30 2.73 -10.50
CA VAL A 41 -7.80 1.54 -11.22
C VAL A 41 -6.28 1.64 -11.26
N SER A 42 -5.61 0.64 -10.70
CA SER A 42 -4.15 0.57 -10.72
C SER A 42 -3.69 -0.57 -11.62
N ALA A 43 -2.67 -0.30 -12.42
CA ALA A 43 -2.03 -1.29 -13.29
C ALA A 43 -0.51 -1.20 -13.16
N SER A 44 0.09 -2.23 -12.57
CA SER A 44 1.53 -2.41 -12.43
C SER A 44 2.03 -3.43 -13.44
N THR A 45 3.06 -3.08 -14.22
CA THR A 45 3.72 -3.94 -15.20
C THR A 45 5.22 -3.97 -14.90
N PRO A 46 5.80 -5.13 -14.57
CA PRO A 46 7.25 -5.27 -14.46
C PRO A 46 7.91 -4.95 -15.81
N ILE A 47 8.93 -4.10 -15.78
CA ILE A 47 9.79 -3.86 -16.95
C ILE A 47 10.93 -4.90 -16.92
N ASP A 48 11.53 -5.07 -15.75
CA ASP A 48 12.54 -6.09 -15.45
C ASP A 48 12.48 -6.49 -13.96
N SER A 49 13.49 -7.19 -13.45
CA SER A 49 13.56 -7.64 -12.05
C SER A 49 13.73 -6.53 -11.02
N GLY A 50 14.21 -5.35 -11.42
CA GLY A 50 14.48 -4.21 -10.56
C GLY A 50 13.55 -3.01 -10.78
N GLN A 51 12.76 -3.01 -11.86
CA GLN A 51 11.88 -1.90 -12.22
C GLN A 51 10.46 -2.37 -12.55
N THR A 52 9.47 -1.64 -12.02
CA THR A 52 8.05 -1.82 -12.34
C THR A 52 7.44 -0.47 -12.68
N GLU A 53 6.72 -0.40 -13.78
CA GLU A 53 5.90 0.76 -14.09
C GLU A 53 4.51 0.57 -13.47
N THR A 54 4.03 1.57 -12.71
CA THR A 54 2.64 1.55 -12.22
C THR A 54 1.88 2.77 -12.71
N ARG A 55 0.69 2.52 -13.26
CA ARG A 55 -0.28 3.54 -13.67
C ARG A 55 -1.47 3.55 -12.74
N PHE A 56 -1.90 4.74 -12.35
CA PHE A 56 -3.10 4.97 -11.56
C PHE A 56 -4.09 5.78 -12.41
N HIS A 57 -5.29 5.24 -12.59
CA HIS A 57 -6.38 5.89 -13.30
C HIS A 57 -7.48 6.20 -12.32
N PHE A 58 -7.86 7.47 -12.27
CA PHE A 58 -8.81 7.96 -11.30
C PHE A 58 -10.08 8.46 -11.97
N TYR A 59 -11.23 7.98 -11.51
CA TYR A 59 -12.53 8.30 -12.10
C TYR A 59 -13.49 8.73 -11.01
N VAL A 60 -13.92 9.99 -11.08
CA VAL A 60 -14.95 10.54 -10.22
C VAL A 60 -16.31 10.37 -10.89
N LYS A 61 -17.31 9.92 -10.15
CA LYS A 61 -18.69 9.83 -10.66
C LYS A 61 -19.23 11.22 -10.95
N ASN A 62 -19.93 11.36 -12.07
CA ASN A 62 -20.59 12.61 -12.44
C ASN A 62 -21.50 13.10 -11.30
N LEU A 63 -21.27 14.33 -10.85
CA LEU A 63 -21.92 14.99 -9.71
C LEU A 63 -23.23 15.70 -10.08
N GLY A 64 -23.63 15.67 -11.35
CA GLY A 64 -24.95 16.12 -11.82
C GLY A 64 -24.95 17.45 -12.60
N ASP A 65 -23.86 18.22 -12.58
CA ASP A 65 -23.69 19.40 -13.41
C ASP A 65 -22.21 19.67 -13.78
N ALA A 66 -21.99 20.37 -14.88
CA ALA A 66 -20.67 20.60 -15.46
C ALA A 66 -19.74 21.44 -14.57
N ALA A 67 -20.29 22.38 -13.79
CA ALA A 67 -19.50 23.27 -12.94
C ALA A 67 -19.02 22.58 -11.67
N THR A 68 -19.85 21.73 -11.06
CA THR A 68 -19.46 20.90 -9.91
C THR A 68 -18.46 19.82 -10.34
N ASN A 69 -18.65 19.23 -11.52
CA ASN A 69 -17.69 18.24 -12.05
C ASN A 69 -16.30 18.83 -12.27
N SER A 70 -16.17 20.04 -12.81
CA SER A 70 -14.86 20.66 -13.02
C SER A 70 -14.22 21.11 -11.71
N THR A 71 -14.97 21.71 -10.80
CA THR A 71 -14.36 22.26 -9.57
C THR A 71 -14.03 21.18 -8.54
N VAL A 72 -15.00 20.35 -8.18
CA VAL A 72 -14.85 19.34 -7.13
C VAL A 72 -14.08 18.12 -7.65
N GLY A 73 -14.33 17.72 -8.90
CA GLY A 73 -13.63 16.60 -9.53
C GLY A 73 -12.14 16.86 -9.69
N ASP A 74 -11.76 18.03 -10.22
CA ASP A 74 -10.35 18.39 -10.42
C ASP A 74 -9.62 18.55 -9.08
N ALA A 75 -10.25 19.16 -8.08
CA ALA A 75 -9.67 19.29 -6.75
C ALA A 75 -9.42 17.92 -6.09
N PHE A 76 -10.35 16.97 -6.26
CA PHE A 76 -10.17 15.62 -5.76
C PHE A 76 -9.05 14.87 -6.49
N ALA A 77 -9.01 14.97 -7.82
CA ALA A 77 -7.94 14.37 -8.62
C ALA A 77 -6.56 14.90 -8.22
N ALA A 78 -6.43 16.21 -8.01
CA ALA A 78 -5.19 16.84 -7.55
C ALA A 78 -4.77 16.35 -6.16
N GLU A 79 -5.70 16.15 -5.23
CA GLU A 79 -5.38 15.61 -3.90
C GLU A 79 -4.91 14.15 -3.97
N VAL A 80 -5.49 13.34 -4.84
CA VAL A 80 -5.06 11.95 -5.04
C VAL A 80 -3.68 11.87 -5.66
N ASP A 81 -3.40 12.72 -6.67
CA ASP A 81 -2.07 12.83 -7.26
C ASP A 81 -1.03 13.23 -6.20
N ARG A 82 -1.36 14.21 -5.35
CA ARG A 82 -0.51 14.65 -4.24
C ARG A 82 -0.19 13.48 -3.28
N GLN A 83 -1.20 12.72 -2.85
CA GLN A 83 -1.02 11.56 -1.97
C GLN A 83 -0.16 10.47 -2.64
N PHE A 84 -0.34 10.26 -3.94
CA PHE A 84 0.45 9.30 -4.69
C PHE A 84 1.93 9.69 -4.76
N VAL A 85 2.21 10.97 -4.99
CA VAL A 85 3.58 11.50 -5.01
C VAL A 85 4.26 11.35 -3.65
N GLU A 86 3.52 11.39 -2.53
CA GLU A 86 4.06 11.16 -1.19
C GLU A 86 4.53 9.71 -0.97
N ASP A 87 3.94 8.74 -1.67
CA ASP A 87 4.34 7.33 -1.57
C ASP A 87 5.62 7.00 -2.37
N ILE A 88 5.90 7.75 -3.44
CA ILE A 88 7.04 7.49 -4.33
C ILE A 88 8.38 7.43 -3.57
N PRO A 89 8.75 8.42 -2.72
CA PRO A 89 9.99 8.34 -1.96
C PRO A 89 10.07 7.11 -1.05
N VAL A 90 8.95 6.66 -0.49
CA VAL A 90 8.91 5.47 0.37
C VAL A 90 9.18 4.21 -0.46
N TRP A 91 8.59 4.07 -1.64
CA TRP A 91 8.83 2.92 -2.51
C TRP A 91 10.24 2.89 -3.09
N GLU A 92 10.77 4.07 -3.43
CA GLU A 92 12.13 4.20 -3.93
C GLU A 92 13.17 3.85 -2.86
N HIS A 93 12.92 4.20 -1.59
CA HIS A 93 13.92 4.07 -0.53
C HIS A 93 13.62 2.94 0.46
N LYS A 94 12.89 1.88 0.05
CA LYS A 94 12.60 0.70 0.90
C LYS A 94 13.18 -0.59 0.34
N ALA A 95 13.54 -1.49 1.24
CA ALA A 95 13.90 -2.87 0.90
C ALA A 95 12.69 -3.81 1.01
N HIS A 96 12.65 -4.84 0.16
CA HIS A 96 11.79 -6.00 0.40
C HIS A 96 12.43 -6.92 1.42
N LEU A 97 11.76 -7.10 2.56
CA LEU A 97 12.12 -8.06 3.60
C LEU A 97 11.27 -9.31 3.44
N VAL A 98 11.87 -10.49 3.28
CA VAL A 98 11.15 -11.77 3.12
C VAL A 98 10.35 -12.10 4.38
N ARG A 99 10.93 -11.83 5.55
CA ARG A 99 10.30 -12.02 6.88
C ARG A 99 10.28 -10.67 7.62
N PRO A 100 9.27 -9.81 7.37
CA PRO A 100 9.15 -8.54 8.09
C PRO A 100 8.77 -8.78 9.56
N ALA A 101 9.23 -7.90 10.44
CA ALA A 101 8.71 -7.83 11.81
C ALA A 101 7.33 -7.17 11.79
N LEU A 102 6.30 -7.92 12.19
CA LEU A 102 4.90 -7.47 12.17
C LEU A 102 4.44 -7.18 13.60
N ALA A 103 3.69 -6.09 13.76
CA ALA A 103 2.97 -5.75 14.99
C ALA A 103 1.56 -6.36 15.00
N ASP A 104 0.92 -6.40 16.18
CA ASP A 104 -0.41 -7.01 16.36
C ASP A 104 -1.50 -6.36 15.49
N ASN A 105 -1.33 -5.09 15.12
CA ASN A 105 -2.27 -4.33 14.30
C ASN A 105 -1.91 -4.32 12.81
N ASP A 106 -0.83 -4.99 12.40
CA ASP A 106 -0.50 -5.14 11.00
C ASP A 106 -1.54 -6.01 10.29
N GLY A 107 -1.85 -5.64 9.04
CA GLY A 107 -2.72 -6.42 8.20
C GLY A 107 -2.16 -7.82 7.90
N PRO A 108 -2.91 -8.66 7.18
CA PRO A 108 -2.52 -10.03 6.86
C PRO A 108 -1.44 -10.12 5.75
N PHE A 109 -0.31 -9.42 5.92
CA PHE A 109 0.79 -9.29 4.94
C PHE A 109 1.27 -10.64 4.41
N MET A 110 1.52 -11.60 5.31
CA MET A 110 2.03 -12.92 4.91
C MET A 110 0.99 -13.74 4.13
N LYS A 111 -0.30 -13.58 4.44
CA LYS A 111 -1.37 -14.23 3.65
C LYS A 111 -1.46 -13.63 2.26
N PHE A 112 -1.32 -12.31 2.14
CA PHE A 112 -1.28 -11.64 0.83
C PHE A 112 -0.09 -12.11 0.00
N ARG A 113 1.12 -12.19 0.57
CA ARG A 113 2.30 -12.69 -0.14
C ARG A 113 2.17 -14.14 -0.58
N LYS A 114 1.61 -15.01 0.27
CA LYS A 114 1.31 -16.41 -0.09
C LYS A 114 0.27 -16.50 -1.21
N TRP A 115 -0.74 -15.64 -1.21
CA TRP A 115 -1.68 -15.56 -2.32
C TRP A 115 -0.99 -15.06 -3.60
N TYR A 116 -0.15 -14.04 -3.52
CA TYR A 116 0.55 -13.47 -4.67
C TYR A 116 1.59 -14.43 -5.28
N SER A 117 2.18 -15.32 -4.48
CA SER A 117 3.19 -16.28 -4.96
C SER A 117 2.66 -17.26 -6.01
N GLN A 118 1.33 -17.46 -6.11
CA GLN A 118 0.72 -18.32 -7.13
C GLN A 118 0.99 -17.86 -8.57
N PHE A 119 1.37 -16.59 -8.77
CA PHE A 119 1.67 -16.03 -10.08
C PHE A 119 3.13 -16.22 -10.51
N TYR A 120 3.97 -16.79 -9.64
CA TYR A 120 5.34 -17.15 -9.96
C TYR A 120 5.44 -18.66 -10.22
N VAL A 121 6.24 -19.03 -11.22
CA VAL A 121 6.52 -20.43 -11.55
C VAL A 121 7.45 -21.07 -10.51
N GLU A 122 8.38 -20.28 -9.98
CA GLU A 122 9.32 -20.71 -8.96
C GLU A 122 8.96 -20.09 -7.61
N GLU A 123 8.93 -20.91 -6.56
CA GLU A 123 8.99 -20.39 -5.21
C GLU A 123 10.37 -19.74 -5.01
N ALA A 124 10.40 -18.56 -4.39
CA ALA A 124 11.64 -17.86 -4.05
C ALA A 124 12.40 -18.65 -2.97
N HIS A 125 13.08 -19.71 -3.39
CA HIS A 125 13.94 -20.54 -2.55
C HIS A 125 15.35 -19.96 -2.60
N GLY A 126 15.67 -19.12 -1.62
CA GLY A 126 17.02 -18.60 -1.45
C GLY A 126 17.28 -18.27 0.01
N GLU A 127 18.55 -18.33 0.41
CA GLU A 127 18.97 -17.89 1.75
C GLU A 127 18.84 -16.36 1.92
N ARG A 128 18.72 -15.62 0.81
CA ARG A 128 18.57 -14.16 0.80
C ARG A 128 17.23 -13.74 1.39
N THR A 129 17.29 -12.96 2.46
CA THR A 129 16.10 -12.47 3.19
C THR A 129 15.81 -10.98 2.99
N VAL A 130 16.72 -10.25 2.34
CA VAL A 130 16.64 -8.79 2.13
C VAL A 130 17.00 -8.44 0.68
N PHE A 131 16.12 -7.68 0.03
CA PHE A 131 16.30 -7.16 -1.34
C PHE A 131 16.24 -5.63 -1.29
N PRO A 132 17.39 -4.94 -1.19
CA PRO A 132 17.46 -3.48 -1.17
C PRO A 132 17.24 -2.90 -2.58
N PRO A 133 16.87 -1.62 -2.70
CA PRO A 133 16.80 -0.93 -3.97
C PRO A 133 18.21 -0.78 -4.59
N PRO A 134 18.31 -0.60 -5.92
CA PRO A 134 19.60 -0.53 -6.61
C PRO A 134 20.54 0.60 -6.15
N TYR A 135 19.99 1.68 -5.60
CA TYR A 135 20.71 2.88 -5.13
C TYR A 135 20.75 2.96 -3.60
N TRP A 136 20.60 1.83 -2.92
CA TRP A 136 20.79 1.77 -1.47
C TRP A 136 22.19 2.27 -1.11
N PRO A 137 22.34 3.21 -0.16
CA PRO A 137 23.66 3.69 0.20
C PRO A 137 24.51 2.53 0.74
N ASP A 138 25.78 2.48 0.35
CA ASP A 138 26.78 1.47 0.80
C ASP A 138 26.90 1.39 2.34
N LYS A 139 26.37 2.40 3.03
CA LYS A 139 26.18 2.43 4.47
C LYS A 139 24.71 2.68 4.77
N MET A 140 23.97 1.58 4.96
CA MET A 140 22.83 1.64 5.88
C MET A 140 23.45 2.02 7.23
N ASP A 141 23.11 3.21 7.72
CA ASP A 141 23.59 3.79 8.97
C ASP A 141 23.98 2.69 9.99
N ASP A 142 25.25 2.66 10.43
CA ASP A 142 25.76 1.80 11.51
C ASP A 142 24.99 2.02 12.84
N THR A 143 24.01 2.93 12.83
CA THR A 143 22.96 3.07 13.82
C THR A 143 22.28 1.72 14.11
N PRO A 144 22.45 1.19 15.33
CA PRO A 144 21.95 -0.13 15.68
C PRO A 144 20.44 -0.14 15.65
N ALA A 145 19.84 -0.75 14.62
CA ALA A 145 18.41 -1.09 14.51
C ALA A 145 17.47 -0.14 15.28
N LYS A 146 17.64 1.19 15.15
CA LYS A 146 16.79 2.13 15.87
C LYS A 146 15.48 2.18 15.10
N ALA A 147 14.46 1.59 15.73
CA ALA A 147 13.06 1.61 15.34
C ALA A 147 12.64 0.63 14.23
N THR A 148 13.01 -0.65 14.35
CA THR A 148 12.10 -1.72 13.90
C THR A 148 11.29 -2.22 15.10
N ALA A 149 10.00 -2.49 14.91
CA ALA A 149 9.08 -2.93 15.96
C ALA A 149 9.55 -4.22 16.68
N SER A 150 10.46 -4.98 16.07
CA SER A 150 11.10 -6.18 16.62
C SER A 150 12.20 -5.94 17.68
N ALA A 151 12.70 -4.72 17.84
CA ALA A 151 13.88 -4.49 18.70
C ALA A 151 13.60 -4.54 20.22
N LYS A 152 12.35 -4.69 20.66
CA LYS A 152 11.97 -4.59 22.08
C LYS A 152 11.60 -5.89 22.79
N TYR A 153 11.83 -7.08 22.21
CA TYR A 153 11.61 -8.34 22.92
C TYR A 153 12.88 -9.18 23.09
N THR A 154 13.76 -8.72 23.98
CA THR A 154 14.76 -9.57 24.63
C THR A 154 14.62 -9.38 26.14
N GLY A 155 13.82 -10.23 26.78
CA GLY A 155 13.55 -10.16 28.21
C GLY A 155 13.16 -11.52 28.81
N ASN A 156 14.17 -12.32 29.10
CA ASN A 156 14.24 -13.43 30.08
C ASN A 156 12.94 -14.18 30.46
N ALA A 157 12.69 -15.30 29.79
CA ALA A 157 12.12 -16.46 30.48
C ALA A 157 13.27 -17.14 31.26
N LYS A 158 13.40 -16.81 32.56
CA LYS A 158 14.12 -17.70 33.47
C LYS A 158 13.24 -18.93 33.68
N ALA A 159 13.78 -20.09 33.33
CA ALA A 159 13.30 -21.37 33.79
C ALA A 159 13.64 -21.49 35.28
N ASP A 160 12.63 -21.58 36.13
CA ASP A 160 12.74 -22.17 37.45
C ASP A 160 11.90 -23.45 37.44
N ALA A 161 12.47 -24.48 38.09
CA ALA A 161 12.04 -25.87 38.09
C ALA A 161 10.64 -26.11 38.68
#